data_AF-A0A3N1IJX2-F1
#
_entry.id   AF-A0A3N1IJX2-F1
#
_cell.length_a   1.000
_cell.length_b   1.000
_cell.length_c   1.000
_cell.angle_alpha   90.00
_cell.angle_beta   90.00
_cell.angle_gamma   90.00
#
_symmetry.space_group_name_H-M   'P 1'
#
loop_
_entity.id
_entity.type
_entity.pdbx_description
1 polymer ?
#
loop_
_entity_poly.entity_id
_entity_poly.type
_entity_poly.pdbx_seq_one_letter_code
_entity_poly.pdbx_strand_id
1 'polypeptide(L)'
;MTKAIKLLTALPQPQRERLMELAKEVSFAEDSRIFEAGGTADRFWVIRSGAVHLDQQVTSRQRVTVASLGAGDMLGWSWLFPPYEWDFGAVAFSNVRAYEFDGPSVLALCVEDPLLGLSVVRTVAEILAHRLETTRGKLMDQYTSRRRSGPL
;
A
#
# COMPACT_ATOMS: atom_id res chain seq x y z
N MET A 1 10.87 15.84 1.58
CA MET A 1 11.03 14.61 2.38
C MET A 1 9.73 14.37 3.12
N THR A 2 8.73 13.81 2.44
CA THR A 2 7.55 13.28 3.12
C THR A 2 7.98 12.05 3.94
N LYS A 3 7.44 11.88 5.14
CA LYS A 3 7.70 10.70 5.99
C LYS A 3 6.72 9.59 5.60
N ALA A 4 7.06 8.32 5.84
CA ALA A 4 6.10 7.23 5.70
C ALA A 4 4.90 7.47 6.63
N ILE A 5 3.78 7.90 6.06
CA ILE A 5 2.57 8.22 6.81
C ILE A 5 1.80 6.93 7.03
N LYS A 6 1.44 6.68 8.28
CA LYS A 6 0.68 5.50 8.69
C LYS A 6 -0.77 5.90 8.85
N LEU A 7 -1.65 5.31 8.04
CA LEU A 7 -3.05 5.71 7.90
C LEU A 7 -3.74 5.91 9.26
N LEU A 8 -3.73 4.87 10.10
CA LEU A 8 -4.43 4.89 11.38
C LEU A 8 -3.90 5.97 12.34
N THR A 9 -2.58 6.20 12.37
CA THR A 9 -2.01 7.21 13.28
C THR A 9 -2.18 8.65 12.77
N ALA A 10 -2.41 8.83 11.46
CA ALA A 10 -2.62 10.14 10.86
C ALA A 10 -4.07 10.62 11.01
N LEU A 11 -5.03 9.69 11.16
CA LEU A 11 -6.43 10.02 11.40
C LEU A 11 -6.63 10.56 12.85
N PRO A 12 -7.47 11.59 13.04
CA PRO A 12 -7.89 11.99 14.37
C PRO A 12 -8.66 10.85 15.07
N GLN A 13 -8.68 10.86 16.40
CA GLN A 13 -9.16 9.71 17.18
C GLN A 13 -10.60 9.27 16.84
N PRO A 14 -11.60 10.17 16.77
CA PRO A 14 -12.98 9.75 16.47
C PRO A 14 -13.10 9.09 15.08
N GLN A 15 -12.43 9.68 14.08
CA GLN A 15 -12.40 9.16 12.71
C GLN A 15 -11.67 7.81 12.62
N ARG A 16 -10.55 7.66 13.35
CA ARG A 16 -9.85 6.38 13.44
C ARG A 16 -10.75 5.31 14.04
N GLU A 17 -11.43 5.59 15.15
CA GLU A 17 -12.33 4.65 15.82
C GLU A 17 -13.44 4.22 14.87
N ARG A 18 -14.07 5.17 14.18
CA ARG A 18 -15.13 4.88 13.19
C ARG A 18 -14.63 4.05 12.02
N LEU A 19 -13.44 4.33 11.48
CA LEU A 19 -12.83 3.49 10.44
C LEU A 19 -12.55 2.08 10.96
N MET A 20 -12.06 1.96 12.20
CA MET A 20 -11.73 0.68 12.83
C MET A 20 -12.95 -0.21 13.08
N GLU A 21 -14.17 0.33 13.11
CA GLU A 21 -15.40 -0.48 13.14
C GLU A 21 -15.59 -1.33 11.87
N LEU A 22 -15.01 -0.92 10.75
CA LEU A 22 -15.00 -1.67 9.50
C LEU A 22 -13.81 -2.63 9.36
N ALA A 23 -12.87 -2.59 10.32
CA ALA A 23 -11.65 -3.38 10.25
C ALA A 23 -11.92 -4.86 10.54
N LYS A 24 -11.46 -5.73 9.64
CA LYS A 24 -11.40 -7.17 9.88
C LYS A 24 -9.96 -7.60 10.12
N GLU A 25 -9.70 -8.31 11.20
CA GLU A 25 -8.37 -8.91 11.41
C GLU A 25 -8.15 -10.08 10.44
N VAL A 26 -7.03 -10.04 9.72
CA VAL A 26 -6.61 -11.09 8.79
C VAL A 26 -5.13 -11.41 8.99
N SER A 27 -4.75 -12.63 8.58
CA SER A 27 -3.37 -13.08 8.58
C SER A 27 -3.02 -13.78 7.28
N PHE A 28 -1.80 -13.55 6.81
CA PHE A 28 -1.23 -14.17 5.63
C PHE A 28 0.04 -14.92 6.04
N ALA A 29 0.14 -16.18 5.62
CA ALA A 29 1.36 -16.95 5.84
C ALA A 29 2.51 -16.39 5.00
N GLU A 30 3.74 -16.63 5.44
CA GLU A 30 4.93 -16.39 4.61
C GLU A 30 4.78 -17.02 3.22
N ASP A 31 5.31 -16.32 2.21
CA ASP A 31 5.23 -16.64 0.78
C ASP A 31 3.83 -16.70 0.17
N SER A 32 2.78 -16.35 0.92
CA SER A 32 1.42 -16.32 0.38
C SER A 32 1.15 -15.06 -0.47
N ARG A 33 0.54 -15.29 -1.64
CA ARG A 33 0.03 -14.23 -2.52
C ARG A 33 -1.22 -13.61 -1.90
N ILE A 34 -1.17 -12.31 -1.65
CA ILE A 34 -2.30 -11.55 -1.11
C ILE A 34 -3.25 -11.17 -2.27
N PHE A 35 -2.70 -10.60 -3.34
CA PHE A 35 -3.41 -10.31 -4.58
C PHE A 35 -2.44 -10.20 -5.77
N GLU A 36 -2.98 -10.38 -6.97
CA GLU A 36 -2.25 -10.29 -8.24
C GLU A 36 -2.53 -8.96 -8.96
N ALA A 37 -1.53 -8.47 -9.69
CA ALA A 37 -1.70 -7.30 -10.56
C ALA A 37 -2.81 -7.54 -11.60
N GLY A 38 -3.57 -6.50 -11.93
CA GLY A 38 -4.73 -6.57 -12.82
C GLY A 38 -5.97 -7.24 -12.23
N GLY A 39 -5.92 -7.74 -10.99
CA GLY A 39 -7.11 -8.17 -10.26
C GLY A 39 -7.94 -6.98 -9.77
N THR A 40 -9.18 -7.24 -9.37
CA THR A 40 -10.08 -6.21 -8.83
C THR A 40 -9.57 -5.66 -7.51
N ALA A 41 -9.47 -4.33 -7.44
CA ALA A 41 -9.10 -3.58 -6.25
C ALA A 41 -10.34 -3.10 -5.48
N ASP A 42 -10.84 -3.95 -4.58
CA ASP A 42 -12.03 -3.66 -3.77
C ASP A 42 -11.72 -3.48 -2.27
N ARG A 43 -10.45 -3.58 -1.87
CA ARG A 43 -10.03 -3.62 -0.47
C ARG A 43 -8.78 -2.80 -0.21
N PHE A 44 -8.43 -2.66 1.05
CA PHE A 44 -7.08 -2.32 1.45
C PHE A 44 -6.74 -2.93 2.80
N TRP A 45 -5.45 -2.89 3.13
CA TRP A 45 -4.96 -3.40 4.39
C TRP A 45 -4.07 -2.39 5.09
N VAL A 46 -4.10 -2.39 6.42
CA VAL A 46 -3.08 -1.75 7.26
C VAL A 46 -2.28 -2.85 7.96
N ILE A 47 -0.99 -2.93 7.63
CA ILE A 47 -0.11 -3.98 8.17
C ILE A 47 0.13 -3.72 9.66
N ARG A 48 -0.07 -4.73 10.50
CA ARG A 48 0.21 -4.67 11.95
C ARG A 48 1.59 -5.23 12.28
N SER A 49 1.96 -6.32 11.61
CA SER A 49 3.24 -7.00 11.77
C SER A 49 3.61 -7.78 10.52
N GLY A 50 4.90 -8.09 10.37
CA GLY A 50 5.44 -8.77 9.19
C GLY A 50 5.82 -7.77 8.08
N ALA A 51 6.12 -8.33 6.93
CA ALA A 51 6.55 -7.60 5.74
C ALA A 51 5.83 -8.11 4.50
N VAL A 52 5.43 -7.19 3.63
CA VAL A 52 4.80 -7.47 2.33
C VAL A 52 5.67 -6.88 1.22
N HIS A 53 5.90 -7.63 0.16
CA HIS A 53 6.54 -7.15 -1.05
C HIS A 53 5.50 -6.85 -2.13
N LEU A 54 5.57 -5.64 -2.68
CA LEU A 54 4.89 -5.31 -3.93
C LEU A 54 5.79 -5.75 -5.08
N ASP A 55 5.24 -6.53 -6.00
CA ASP A 55 5.97 -7.06 -7.16
C ASP A 55 5.25 -6.75 -8.48
N GLN A 56 6.05 -6.67 -9.55
CA GLN A 56 5.56 -6.60 -10.91
C GLN A 56 6.10 -7.80 -11.68
N GLN A 57 5.23 -8.45 -12.45
CA GLN A 57 5.66 -9.43 -13.42
C GLN A 57 6.24 -8.72 -14.66
N VAL A 58 7.54 -8.90 -14.91
CA VAL A 58 8.26 -8.27 -16.03
C VAL A 58 8.35 -9.22 -17.23
N THR A 59 8.40 -10.53 -16.96
CA THR A 59 8.28 -11.59 -17.97
C THR A 59 7.45 -12.74 -17.41
N SER A 60 7.06 -13.71 -18.25
CA SER A 60 6.31 -14.88 -17.80
C SER A 60 6.99 -15.67 -16.66
N ARG A 61 8.31 -15.55 -16.50
CA ARG A 61 9.11 -16.26 -15.48
C ARG A 61 9.76 -15.35 -14.44
N GLN A 62 9.65 -14.03 -14.58
CA GLN A 62 10.37 -13.09 -13.73
C GLN A 62 9.42 -12.07 -13.10
N ARG A 63 9.44 -12.04 -11.77
CA ARG A 63 8.84 -10.97 -10.96
C ARG A 63 9.95 -10.15 -10.32
N VAL A 64 9.72 -8.85 -10.23
CA VAL A 64 10.66 -7.91 -9.60
C VAL A 64 9.95 -7.21 -8.46
N THR A 65 10.56 -7.20 -7.28
CA THR A 65 10.08 -6.42 -6.14
C THR A 65 10.23 -4.94 -6.42
N VAL A 66 9.11 -4.21 -6.39
CA VAL A 66 9.03 -2.76 -6.60
C VAL A 66 9.19 -2.02 -5.27
N ALA A 67 8.54 -2.51 -4.21
CA ALA A 67 8.59 -1.93 -2.89
C ALA A 67 8.37 -2.97 -1.79
N SER A 68 8.84 -2.66 -0.58
CA SER A 68 8.59 -3.45 0.63
C SER A 68 7.81 -2.60 1.62
N LEU A 69 6.79 -3.20 2.23
CA LEU A 69 5.89 -2.58 3.21
C LEU A 69 6.00 -3.32 4.54
N GLY A 70 5.93 -2.59 5.64
CA GLY A 70 6.02 -3.13 6.99
C GLY A 70 4.93 -2.60 7.91
N ALA A 71 5.15 -2.76 9.22
CA ALA A 71 4.17 -2.41 10.24
C ALA A 71 3.76 -0.92 10.20
N GLY A 72 2.46 -0.71 10.00
CA GLY A 72 1.78 0.58 9.90
C GLY A 72 1.59 1.07 8.47
N ASP A 73 2.21 0.43 7.48
CA ASP A 73 2.04 0.79 6.09
C ASP A 73 0.68 0.31 5.56
N MET A 74 0.11 1.11 4.67
CA MET A 74 -1.10 0.76 3.93
C MET A 74 -0.75 -0.07 2.69
N LEU A 75 -1.45 -1.17 2.47
CA LEU A 75 -1.36 -2.00 1.28
C LEU A 75 -2.65 -1.86 0.46
N GLY A 76 -2.51 -1.71 -0.86
CA GLY A 76 -3.64 -1.54 -1.78
C GLY A 76 -4.22 -0.14 -1.70
N TRP A 77 -3.75 0.80 -2.53
CA TRP A 77 -4.40 2.12 -2.70
C TRP A 77 -5.34 2.15 -3.91
N SER A 78 -5.24 1.18 -4.81
CA SER A 78 -5.94 1.17 -6.09
C SER A 78 -7.47 1.07 -5.95
N TRP A 79 -7.99 0.69 -4.78
CA TRP A 79 -9.43 0.73 -4.49
C TRP A 79 -10.03 2.14 -4.49
N LEU A 80 -9.21 3.18 -4.29
CA LEU A 80 -9.69 4.56 -4.21
C LEU A 80 -9.80 5.21 -5.60
N PHE A 81 -9.15 4.66 -6.61
CA PHE A 81 -9.00 5.30 -7.92
C PHE A 81 -9.44 4.35 -9.05
N PRO A 82 -10.27 4.79 -10.01
CA PRO A 82 -10.53 4.04 -11.23
C PRO A 82 -9.21 3.67 -11.96
N PRO A 83 -9.11 2.49 -12.60
CA PRO A 83 -10.18 1.54 -12.89
C PRO A 83 -10.51 0.55 -11.76
N TYR A 84 -10.00 0.75 -10.54
CA TYR A 84 -10.13 -0.22 -9.43
C TYR A 84 -9.49 -1.56 -9.77
N GLU A 85 -8.28 -1.52 -10.32
CA GLU A 85 -7.45 -2.68 -10.60
C GLU A 85 -6.11 -2.57 -9.87
N TRP A 86 -5.56 -3.69 -9.42
CA TRP A 86 -4.26 -3.68 -8.74
C TRP A 86 -3.14 -3.33 -9.72
N ASP A 87 -2.44 -2.23 -9.48
CA ASP A 87 -1.27 -1.84 -10.28
C ASP A 87 -0.12 -2.85 -10.15
N PHE A 88 0.02 -3.47 -8.97
CA PHE A 88 1.09 -4.40 -8.61
C PHE A 88 0.51 -5.65 -7.96
N GLY A 89 1.26 -6.75 -7.96
CA GLY A 89 0.99 -7.89 -7.10
C GLY A 89 1.51 -7.64 -5.68
N ALA A 90 0.97 -8.34 -4.69
CA ALA A 90 1.47 -8.31 -3.31
C ALA A 90 1.67 -9.72 -2.74
N VAL A 91 2.84 -9.97 -2.17
CA VAL A 91 3.19 -11.24 -1.52
C VAL A 91 3.67 -11.01 -0.09
N ALA A 92 3.23 -11.84 0.84
CA ALA A 92 3.71 -11.83 2.20
C ALA A 92 5.15 -12.37 2.24
N PHE A 93 6.13 -11.54 2.60
CA PHE A 93 7.54 -11.95 2.73
C PHE A 93 7.84 -12.65 4.06
N SER A 94 6.93 -12.52 5.03
CA SER A 94 6.95 -13.20 6.32
C SER A 94 5.50 -13.40 6.76
N ASN A 95 5.26 -14.04 7.91
CA ASN A 95 3.92 -14.07 8.49
C ASN A 95 3.40 -12.64 8.77
N VAL A 96 2.34 -12.26 8.05
CA VAL A 96 1.75 -10.92 8.10
C VAL A 96 0.44 -10.97 8.88
N ARG A 97 0.25 -9.99 9.77
CA ARG A 97 -1.05 -9.67 10.36
C ARG A 97 -1.47 -8.29 9.89
N ALA A 98 -2.72 -8.13 9.52
CA ALA A 98 -3.24 -6.86 9.03
C ALA A 98 -4.68 -6.62 9.46
N TYR A 99 -5.10 -5.36 9.39
CA TYR A 99 -6.51 -5.01 9.32
C TYR A 99 -6.89 -4.90 7.85
N GLU A 100 -7.86 -5.69 7.41
CA GLU A 100 -8.51 -5.60 6.11
C GLU A 100 -9.72 -4.67 6.19
N PHE A 101 -9.90 -3.86 5.15
CA PHE A 101 -11.03 -2.97 5.00
C PHE A 101 -11.65 -3.20 3.63
N ASP A 102 -12.98 -3.28 3.60
CA ASP A 102 -13.76 -3.26 2.37
C ASP A 102 -13.84 -1.82 1.83
N GLY A 103 -13.31 -1.61 0.63
CA GLY A 103 -13.20 -0.30 -0.02
C GLY A 103 -14.57 0.39 -0.19
N PRO A 104 -15.58 -0.28 -0.78
CA PRO A 104 -16.93 0.27 -0.89
C PRO A 104 -17.54 0.71 0.44
N SER A 105 -17.38 -0.09 1.49
CA SER A 105 -17.87 0.25 2.83
C SER A 105 -17.16 1.47 3.41
N VAL A 106 -15.84 1.59 3.20
CA VAL A 106 -15.08 2.78 3.61
C VAL A 106 -15.51 4.01 2.80
N LEU A 107 -15.77 3.88 1.49
CA LEU A 107 -16.29 4.99 0.68
C LEU A 107 -17.66 5.45 1.16
N ALA A 108 -18.57 4.52 1.48
CA ALA A 108 -19.88 4.84 2.05
C ALA A 108 -19.73 5.60 3.38
N LEU A 109 -18.82 5.14 4.25
CA LEU A 109 -18.53 5.83 5.50
C LEU A 109 -17.93 7.23 5.29
N CYS A 110 -17.11 7.43 4.25
CA CYS A 110 -16.60 8.76 3.87
C CYS A 110 -17.71 9.72 3.40
N VAL A 111 -18.80 9.20 2.83
CA VAL A 111 -19.97 10.00 2.44
C VAL A 111 -20.79 10.38 3.67
N GLU A 112 -20.92 9.49 4.65
CA GLU A 112 -21.60 9.75 5.92
C GLU A 112 -20.83 10.74 6.81
N ASP A 113 -19.50 10.61 6.86
CA ASP A 113 -18.60 11.53 7.57
C ASP A 113 -17.59 12.17 6.58
N PRO A 114 -17.91 13.34 6.03
CA PRO A 114 -17.01 14.04 5.10
C PRO A 114 -15.66 14.44 5.71
N LEU A 115 -15.56 14.61 7.04
CA LEU A 115 -14.28 14.93 7.69
C LEU A 115 -13.37 13.70 7.72
N LEU A 116 -13.93 12.52 7.97
CA LEU A 116 -13.22 11.26 7.77
C LEU A 116 -12.80 11.11 6.31
N GLY A 117 -13.72 11.34 5.37
CA GLY A 117 -13.43 11.22 3.94
C GLY A 117 -12.24 12.07 3.50
N LEU A 118 -12.24 13.36 3.87
CA LEU A 118 -11.12 14.26 3.60
C LEU A 118 -9.81 13.76 4.23
N SER A 119 -9.87 13.27 5.46
CA SER A 119 -8.70 12.78 6.19
C SER A 119 -8.11 11.52 5.56
N VAL A 120 -8.96 10.57 5.14
CA VAL A 120 -8.55 9.35 4.44
C VAL A 120 -7.90 9.70 3.11
N VAL A 121 -8.58 10.48 2.25
CA VAL A 121 -8.06 10.85 0.92
C VAL A 121 -6.75 11.61 1.03
N ARG A 122 -6.64 12.58 1.96
CA ARG A 122 -5.40 13.31 2.20
C ARG A 122 -4.27 12.38 2.61
N THR A 123 -4.54 11.47 3.55
CA THR A 123 -3.53 10.55 4.05
C THR A 123 -3.06 9.58 2.95
N VAL A 124 -3.98 9.06 2.15
CA VAL A 124 -3.65 8.21 0.99
C VAL A 124 -2.80 8.99 -0.03
N ALA A 125 -3.17 10.24 -0.33
CA ALA A 125 -2.41 11.09 -1.24
C ALA A 125 -0.97 11.33 -0.74
N GLU A 126 -0.79 11.59 0.55
CA GLU A 126 0.53 11.78 1.15
C GLU A 126 1.36 10.47 1.14
N ILE A 127 0.73 9.31 1.34
CA ILE A 127 1.38 7.99 1.19
C ILE A 127 1.85 7.78 -0.25
N LEU A 128 1.01 8.11 -1.23
CA LEU A 128 1.35 8.00 -2.66
C LEU A 128 2.51 8.92 -3.03
N ALA A 129 2.47 10.18 -2.58
CA ALA A 129 3.57 11.12 -2.79
C ALA A 129 4.89 10.60 -2.22
N HIS A 130 4.87 10.05 -1.00
CA HIS A 130 6.05 9.46 -0.37
C HIS A 130 6.61 8.25 -1.15
N ARG A 131 5.73 7.36 -1.63
CA ARG A 131 6.13 6.19 -2.44
C ARG A 131 6.71 6.62 -3.79
N LEU A 132 6.15 7.66 -4.40
CA LEU A 132 6.67 8.22 -5.64
C LEU A 132 8.06 8.86 -5.43
N GLU A 133 8.23 9.68 -4.39
CA GLU A 133 9.54 10.26 -4.01
C GLU A 133 10.59 9.15 -3.80
N THR A 134 10.23 8.10 -3.06
CA THR A 134 11.12 6.97 -2.78
C THR A 134 11.50 6.21 -4.04
N THR A 135 10.53 5.96 -4.94
CA THR A 135 10.78 5.26 -6.20
C THR A 135 11.67 6.10 -7.13
N ARG A 136 11.44 7.42 -7.20
CA ARG A 136 12.27 8.34 -7.97
C ARG A 136 13.72 8.36 -7.47
N GLY A 137 13.92 8.38 -6.14
CA GLY A 137 15.25 8.31 -5.54
C GLY A 137 16.00 7.03 -5.93
N LYS A 138 15.33 5.86 -5.80
CA LYS A 138 15.90 4.56 -6.20
C LYS A 138 16.32 4.53 -7.67
N LEU A 139 15.51 5.10 -8.57
CA LEU A 139 15.85 5.18 -10.00
C LEU A 139 17.09 6.05 -10.21
N MET A 140 17.16 7.23 -9.57
CA MET A 140 18.32 8.11 -9.66
C MET A 140 19.61 7.45 -9.13
N ASP A 141 19.53 6.72 -8.01
CA ASP A 141 20.65 5.96 -7.46
C ASP A 141 21.11 4.86 -8.42
N GLN A 142 20.18 4.14 -9.05
CA GLN A 142 20.49 3.13 -10.07
C GLN A 142 21.19 3.74 -11.29
N TYR A 143 20.76 4.89 -11.79
CA TYR A 143 21.44 5.59 -12.89
C TYR A 143 22.86 6.04 -12.51
N THR A 144 23.05 6.52 -11.28
CA THR A 144 24.35 6.99 -10.79
C THR A 144 25.32 5.82 -10.53
N SER A 145 24.81 4.70 -10.02
CA SER A 145 25.56 3.45 -9.85
C SER A 145 25.97 2.83 -11.19
N ARG A 146 25.06 2.78 -12.18
CA ARG A 146 25.35 2.23 -13.51
C ARG A 146 26.39 3.06 -14.29
N ARG A 147 26.47 4.37 -14.04
CA ARG A 147 27.53 5.25 -14.57
C ARG A 147 28.90 5.01 -13.95
N ARG A 148 28.96 4.56 -12.69
CA ARG A 148 30.22 4.19 -12.00
C ARG A 148 30.78 2.84 -12.44
N SER A 149 29.98 2.01 -13.12
CA SER A 149 30.35 0.67 -13.61
C SER A 149 30.62 0.62 -15.12
N GLY A 150 30.84 1.77 -15.78
CA GLY A 150 31.29 1.82 -17.18
C GLY A 150 32.74 1.31 -17.34
N PRO A 151 33.08 0.67 -18.47
CA PRO A 151 34.22 -0.26 -18.58
C PRO A 151 35.59 0.44 -18.50
N LEU A 152 36.53 -0.23 -17.83
CA LEU A 152 37.98 -0.08 -18.06
C LEU A 152 38.37 -0.81 -19.35
#